data_AF-U5MWW5-F1
#
_entry.id   AF-U5MWW5-F1
#
_cell.length_a   1.000
_cell.length_b   1.000
_cell.length_c   1.000
_cell.angle_alpha   90.00
_cell.angle_beta   90.00
_cell.angle_gamma   90.00
#
_symmetry.space_group_name_H-M   'P 1'
#
loop_
_entity.id
_entity.type
_entity.pdbx_description
1 polymer ?
#
loop_
_entity_poly.entity_id
_entity_poly.type
_entity_poly.pdbx_seq_one_letter_code
_entity_poly.pdbx_strand_id
1 'polypeptide(L)' 'MRMEEMLYGELSKIKTDAFIQNEILKREMEEKAKEEVVFAIMAEQVRIACQLIGILEDDIISEVTGVSISHLQCMKN' A
#
# COMPACT_ATOMS: atom_id res chain seq x y z
N MET A 1 16.51 -17.91 -44.35
CA MET A 1 17.55 -18.13 -43.31
C MET A 1 17.97 -16.84 -42.61
N ARG A 2 18.89 -16.00 -43.12
CA ARG A 2 19.42 -14.84 -42.35
C ARG A 2 18.40 -13.81 -41.86
N MET A 3 17.33 -13.60 -42.64
CA MET A 3 16.24 -12.66 -42.30
C MET A 3 15.28 -13.26 -41.25
N GLU A 4 15.01 -14.56 -41.33
CA GLU A 4 14.18 -15.26 -40.35
C GLU A 4 14.88 -15.34 -39.00
N GLU A 5 16.19 -15.64 -38.98
CA GLU A 5 17.00 -15.64 -37.75
C GLU A 5 16.98 -14.28 -37.04
N MET A 6 17.03 -13.19 -37.83
CA MET A 6 16.94 -11.83 -37.31
C MET A 6 15.55 -11.54 -36.72
N LEU A 7 14.48 -11.91 -37.43
CA LEU A 7 13.10 -11.78 -36.97
C LEU A 7 12.84 -12.59 -35.69
N TYR A 8 13.34 -13.83 -35.61
CA TYR A 8 13.24 -14.63 -34.40
C TYR A 8 14.03 -14.02 -33.23
N GLY A 9 15.19 -13.43 -33.50
CA GLY A 9 15.98 -12.71 -32.50
C GLY A 9 15.23 -11.49 -31.95
N GLU A 10 14.59 -10.71 -32.81
CA GLU A 10 13.78 -9.55 -32.42
C GLU A 10 12.54 -9.97 -31.63
N LEU A 11 11.81 -10.99 -32.10
CA LEU A 11 10.65 -11.55 -31.39
C LEU A 11 11.02 -12.08 -30.00
N SER A 12 12.19 -12.73 -29.88
CA SER A 12 12.70 -13.23 -28.61
C SER A 12 13.01 -12.10 -27.62
N LYS A 13 13.60 -10.99 -28.11
CA LYS A 13 13.85 -9.79 -27.29
C LYS A 13 12.55 -9.15 -26.83
N ILE A 14 11.61 -8.91 -27.74
CA ILE A 14 10.29 -8.34 -27.41
C ILE A 14 9.58 -9.18 -26.35
N LYS A 15 9.62 -10.51 -26.48
CA LYS A 15 9.03 -11.43 -25.50
C LYS A 15 9.71 -11.32 -24.13
N THR A 16 11.04 -11.21 -24.11
CA THR A 16 11.82 -11.11 -22.87
C THR A 16 11.56 -9.77 -22.18
N ASP A 17 11.55 -8.67 -22.93
CA ASP A 17 11.30 -7.33 -22.39
C ASP A 17 9.87 -7.22 -21.84
N ALA A 18 8.88 -7.75 -22.55
CA ALA A 18 7.49 -7.79 -22.10
C ALA A 18 7.31 -8.64 -20.82
N PHE A 19 8.03 -9.76 -20.71
CA PHE A 19 8.04 -10.56 -19.48
C PHE A 19 8.62 -9.77 -18.29
N ILE A 20 9.75 -9.09 -18.48
CA ILE A 20 10.38 -8.27 -17.44
C ILE A 20 9.45 -7.13 -17.01
N GLN A 21 8.84 -6.41 -17.96
CA GLN A 21 7.92 -5.32 -17.66
C GLN A 21 6.68 -5.79 -16.87
N ASN A 22 6.11 -6.93 -17.23
CA ASN A 22 4.97 -7.50 -16.50
C ASN A 22 5.34 -7.87 -15.06
N GLU A 23 6.53 -8.45 -14.83
CA GLU A 23 6.99 -8.76 -13.47
C GLU A 23 7.24 -7.50 -12.63
N ILE A 24 7.76 -6.42 -13.24
CA ILE A 24 7.91 -5.13 -12.56
C ILE A 24 6.53 -4.56 -12.19
N LEU A 25 5.61 -4.47 -13.15
CA LEU A 25 4.26 -3.95 -12.93
C LEU A 25 3.51 -4.74 -11.84
N LYS A 26 3.68 -6.07 -11.83
CA LYS A 26 3.07 -6.92 -10.80
C LYS A 26 3.58 -6.57 -9.40
N ARG A 27 4.89 -6.37 -9.24
CA ARG A 27 5.48 -5.97 -7.95
C ARG A 27 5.01 -4.60 -7.51
N GLU A 28 4.99 -3.62 -8.42
CA GLU A 28 4.48 -2.27 -8.13
C GLU A 28 3.00 -2.30 -7.70
N MET A 29 2.18 -3.12 -8.37
CA MET A 29 0.78 -3.32 -7.97
C MET A 29 0.64 -3.97 -6.59
N GLU A 30 1.44 -4.98 -6.28
CA GLU A 30 1.43 -5.63 -4.96
C GLU A 30 1.89 -4.68 -3.85
N GLU A 31 2.89 -3.84 -4.10
CA GLU A 31 3.34 -2.80 -3.17
C GLU A 31 2.26 -1.74 -2.95
N LYS A 32 1.67 -1.22 -4.03
CA LYS A 32 0.58 -0.26 -3.95
C LYS A 32 -0.64 -0.81 -3.21
N ALA A 33 -0.99 -2.08 -3.45
CA ALA A 33 -2.08 -2.72 -2.72
C ALA A 33 -1.81 -2.82 -1.22
N LYS A 34 -0.55 -3.07 -0.81
CA LYS A 34 -0.16 -3.05 0.61
C LYS A 34 -0.28 -1.65 1.21
N GLU A 35 0.16 -0.61 0.49
CA GLU A 35 0.02 0.78 0.92
C GLU A 35 -1.44 1.16 1.14
N GLU A 36 -2.32 0.85 0.18
CA GLU A 36 -3.76 1.14 0.27
C GLU A 36 -4.40 0.46 1.50
N VAL A 37 -4.01 -0.77 1.81
CA VAL A 37 -4.48 -1.48 3.01
C VAL A 37 -4.01 -0.79 4.29
N VAL A 38 -2.74 -0.36 4.35
CA VAL A 38 -2.21 0.38 5.52
C VAL A 38 -2.98 1.68 5.74
N PHE A 39 -3.22 2.45 4.67
CA PHE A 39 -4.00 3.69 4.75
C PHE A 39 -5.44 3.43 5.21
N ALA A 40 -6.09 2.38 4.72
CA ALA A 40 -7.44 2.02 5.13
C ALA A 40 -7.52 1.66 6.63
N ILE A 41 -6.55 0.89 7.13
CA ILE A 41 -6.45 0.56 8.57
C ILE A 41 -6.25 1.84 9.39
N MET A 42 -5.30 2.69 9.01
CA MET A 42 -5.04 3.94 9.72
C MET A 42 -6.25 4.87 9.74
N ALA A 43 -6.96 4.99 8.61
CA ALA A 43 -8.18 5.78 8.53
C ALA A 43 -9.25 5.27 9.49
N GLU A 44 -9.42 3.95 9.60
CA GLU A 44 -10.37 3.34 10.51
C GLU A 44 -9.98 3.50 11.98
N GLN A 45 -8.70 3.35 12.31
CA GLN A 45 -8.17 3.61 13.66
C GLN A 45 -8.47 5.05 14.12
N VAL A 46 -8.23 6.03 13.24
CA VAL A 46 -8.54 7.44 13.50
C VAL A 46 -10.05 7.65 13.63
N ARG A 47 -10.86 7.04 12.75
CA ARG A 47 -12.32 7.14 12.80
C ARG A 47 -12.88 6.64 14.14
N ILE A 48 -12.40 5.49 14.62
CA ILE A 48 -12.79 4.93 15.92
C ILE A 48 -12.31 5.82 17.05
N ALA A 49 -11.06 6.30 17.01
CA ALA A 49 -10.51 7.21 18.02
C ALA A 49 -11.37 8.48 18.18
N CYS A 50 -11.79 9.11 17.08
CA CYS A 50 -12.70 10.26 17.08
C CYS A 50 -14.02 9.98 17.81
N GLN A 51 -14.55 8.75 17.71
CA GLN A 51 -15.81 8.38 18.35
C GLN A 51 -15.67 8.13 19.86
N LEU A 52 -14.47 7.77 20.31
CA LEU A 52 -14.19 7.46 21.72
C LEU A 52 -13.68 8.68 22.50
N ILE A 53 -13.14 9.69 21.81
CA ILE A 53 -12.71 10.95 22.43
C ILE A 53 -13.88 11.60 23.19
N GLY A 54 -13.62 11.96 24.45
CA GLY A 54 -14.62 12.52 25.36
C GLY A 54 -15.49 11.48 26.08
N ILE A 55 -15.34 10.20 25.73
CA ILE A 55 -16.02 9.07 26.38
C ILE A 55 -15.01 8.25 27.22
N LEU A 56 -13.82 7.99 26.68
CA LEU A 56 -12.78 7.18 27.33
C LEU A 56 -11.49 8.00 27.59
N GLU A 57 -10.65 7.47 28.47
CA GLU A 57 -9.30 7.99 28.73
C GLU A 57 -8.36 7.71 27.54
N ASP A 58 -7.36 8.58 27.34
CA ASP A 58 -6.51 8.55 26.13
C ASP A 58 -5.62 7.31 26.05
N ASP A 59 -5.21 6.76 27.18
CA ASP A 59 -4.47 5.51 27.28
C ASP A 59 -5.30 4.32 26.77
N ILE A 60 -6.57 4.23 27.17
CA ILE A 60 -7.51 3.19 26.70
C ILE A 60 -7.77 3.33 25.20
N ILE A 61 -8.00 4.54 24.71
CA ILE A 61 -8.22 4.79 23.28
C ILE A 61 -6.96 4.40 22.50
N SER A 62 -5.78 4.78 23.00
CA SER A 62 -4.50 4.44 22.39
C SER A 62 -4.25 2.93 22.33
N GLU A 63 -4.64 2.18 23.35
CA GLU A 63 -4.49 0.72 23.39
C GLU A 63 -5.40 0.03 22.35
N VAL A 64 -6.66 0.46 22.26
CA VAL A 64 -7.66 -0.19 21.37
C VAL A 64 -7.47 0.19 19.91
N THR A 65 -7.09 1.45 19.63
CA THR A 65 -6.98 1.97 18.26
C THR A 65 -5.56 1.93 17.73
N GLY A 66 -4.54 1.85 18.59
CA GLY A 66 -3.14 2.01 18.20
C GLY A 66 -2.73 3.45 17.85
N VAL A 67 -3.64 4.42 17.94
CA VAL A 67 -3.33 5.84 17.75
C VAL A 67 -2.58 6.35 18.98
N SER A 68 -1.40 6.95 18.80
CA SER A 68 -0.62 7.41 19.94
C SER A 68 -1.34 8.49 20.75
N ILE A 69 -1.10 8.49 22.07
CA ILE A 69 -1.67 9.48 23.01
C ILE A 69 -1.43 10.92 22.54
N SER A 70 -0.24 11.23 22.02
CA SER A 70 0.08 12.56 21.47
C SER A 70 -0.83 12.97 20.32
N HIS A 71 -1.18 12.05 19.41
CA HIS A 71 -2.11 12.33 18.32
C HIS A 71 -3.54 12.51 18.84
N LEU A 72 -3.97 11.69 19.81
CA LEU A 72 -5.28 11.84 20.46
C LEU A 72 -5.43 13.21 21.13
N GLN A 73 -4.38 13.68 21.81
CA GLN A 73 -4.34 15.02 22.40
C GLN A 73 -4.43 16.12 21.33
N CYS A 74 -3.80 15.95 20.18
CA CYS A 74 -3.96 16.88 19.05
C CYS A 74 -5.39 16.90 18.50
N MET A 75 -6.05 15.74 18.41
CA MET A 75 -7.41 15.58 17.86
C MET A 75 -8.51 16.20 18.75
N LYS A 76 -8.22 16.46 20.03
CA LYS A 76 -9.14 17.09 20.98
C LYS A 76 -9.22 18.62 20.86
N ASN A 77 -8.37 19.24 20.03
CA ASN A 77 -8.32 20.69 19.84
C ASN A 77 -9.28 21.20 18.77
#